data_AF-A0A1Q4F7E2-F1
#
_entry.id   AF-A0A1Q4F7E2-F1
#
_cell.length_a   1.000
_cell.length_b   1.000
_cell.length_c   1.000
_cell.angle_alpha   90.00
_cell.angle_beta   90.00
_cell.angle_gamma   90.00
#
_symmetry.space_group_name_H-M   'P 1'
#
loop_
_entity.id
_entity.type
_entity.pdbx_description
1 polymer ?
#
loop_
_entity_poly.entity_id
_entity_poly.type
_entity_poly.pdbx_seq_one_letter_code
_entity_poly.pdbx_strand_id
1 'polypeptide(L)'
;MNLKFVLGSTLLVSGLILAAPAVHADTVTLAQTNVRAIAAPERGLSMSQVEKRFGAPQAKLPPAGGDTALHPVINRWQYNGFTVYFEKNIVIHSVRDGA
;
A
#
# COMPACT_ATOMS: atom_id res chain seq x y z
N MET A 1 24.92 72.00 -37.36
CA MET A 1 26.14 71.78 -36.55
C MET A 1 25.75 71.73 -35.06
N ASN A 2 25.58 70.51 -34.55
CA ASN A 2 25.93 69.98 -33.21
C ASN A 2 25.36 70.70 -31.96
N LEU A 3 24.33 70.15 -31.29
CA LEU A 3 24.36 69.19 -30.15
C LEU A 3 24.72 69.79 -28.79
N LYS A 4 23.79 69.78 -27.81
CA LYS A 4 24.08 69.69 -26.36
C LYS A 4 22.99 68.91 -25.60
N PHE A 5 23.46 68.02 -24.72
CA PHE A 5 22.78 67.08 -23.82
C PHE A 5 22.15 67.73 -22.57
N VAL A 6 21.31 66.95 -21.86
CA VAL A 6 21.29 66.62 -20.40
C VAL A 6 19.83 66.56 -19.90
N LEU A 7 19.24 65.38 -19.68
CA LEU A 7 19.26 64.51 -18.47
C LEU A 7 18.50 65.08 -17.25
N GLY A 8 17.56 64.30 -16.70
CA GLY A 8 16.92 64.59 -15.42
C GLY A 8 15.71 63.70 -15.11
N SER A 9 15.92 62.39 -14.96
CA SER A 9 15.70 61.66 -13.69
C SER A 9 14.24 61.29 -13.39
N THR A 10 13.78 60.21 -14.03
CA THR A 10 12.59 59.45 -13.65
C THR A 10 12.88 58.71 -12.34
N LEU A 11 12.22 59.10 -11.25
CA LEU A 11 12.32 58.43 -9.95
C LEU A 11 11.72 57.03 -10.02
N LEU A 12 12.57 56.04 -9.72
CA LEU A 12 12.28 54.61 -9.70
C LEU A 12 11.21 54.24 -8.66
N VAL A 13 10.20 53.47 -9.08
CA VAL A 13 9.38 52.64 -8.20
C VAL A 13 10.05 51.26 -8.13
N SER A 14 10.69 50.95 -7.00
CA SER A 14 11.26 49.63 -6.72
C SER A 14 10.13 48.64 -6.37
N GLY A 15 9.73 47.81 -7.34
CA GLY A 15 8.87 46.65 -7.12
C GLY A 15 9.66 45.51 -6.50
N LEU A 16 9.39 45.18 -5.23
CA LEU A 16 9.90 43.99 -4.57
C LEU A 16 9.14 42.77 -5.09
N ILE A 17 9.70 42.07 -6.06
CA ILE A 17 9.16 40.79 -6.56
C ILE A 17 9.53 39.72 -5.55
N LEU A 18 8.56 39.22 -4.79
CA LEU A 18 8.74 38.03 -3.94
C LEU A 18 8.90 36.80 -4.84
N ALA A 19 10.10 36.24 -4.89
CA ALA A 19 10.34 34.94 -5.51
C ALA A 19 9.73 33.85 -4.62
N ALA A 20 8.65 33.21 -5.10
CA ALA A 20 8.09 32.04 -4.43
C ALA A 20 9.01 30.81 -4.65
N PRO A 21 9.21 29.95 -3.64
CA PRO A 21 10.00 28.73 -3.82
C PRO A 21 9.25 27.75 -4.73
N ALA A 22 9.94 27.18 -5.72
CA ALA A 22 9.41 26.10 -6.52
C ALA A 22 9.27 24.84 -5.66
N VAL A 23 8.03 24.37 -5.46
CA VAL A 23 7.76 23.08 -4.84
C VAL A 23 7.91 22.01 -5.92
N HIS A 24 8.88 21.12 -5.74
CA HIS A 24 9.03 19.92 -6.56
C HIS A 24 8.40 18.74 -5.81
N ALA A 25 7.40 18.12 -6.42
CA ALA A 25 6.76 16.91 -5.92
C ALA A 25 7.25 15.73 -6.76
N ASP A 26 7.91 14.76 -6.12
CA ASP A 26 8.29 13.51 -6.77
C ASP A 26 7.07 12.61 -6.93
N THR A 27 6.79 12.22 -8.17
CA THR A 27 5.77 11.21 -8.48
C THR A 27 6.45 9.87 -8.69
N VAL A 28 6.34 8.97 -7.72
CA VAL A 28 6.77 7.58 -7.87
C VAL A 28 5.73 6.83 -8.69
N THR A 29 6.05 6.49 -9.94
CA THR A 29 5.22 5.62 -10.77
C THR A 29 5.38 4.17 -10.30
N LEU A 30 4.38 3.63 -9.61
CA LEU A 30 4.37 2.20 -9.31
C LEU A 30 4.12 1.42 -10.60
N ALA A 31 5.01 0.48 -10.91
CA ALA A 31 4.80 -0.46 -12.01
C ALA A 31 3.51 -1.25 -11.76
N GLN A 32 2.59 -1.23 -12.74
CA GLN A 32 1.38 -2.05 -12.68
C GLN A 32 1.76 -3.52 -12.79
N THR A 33 1.79 -4.22 -11.65
CA THR A 33 2.03 -5.66 -11.62
C THR A 33 0.72 -6.38 -11.98
N ASN A 34 0.75 -7.20 -13.03
CA ASN A 34 -0.36 -8.09 -13.36
C ASN A 34 -0.38 -9.25 -12.36
N VAL A 35 -1.06 -9.07 -11.23
CA VAL A 35 -1.24 -10.14 -10.25
C VAL A 35 -2.28 -11.11 -10.81
N ARG A 36 -1.83 -12.29 -11.24
CA ARG A 36 -2.74 -13.37 -11.66
C ARG A 36 -3.62 -13.70 -10.45
N ALA A 37 -4.94 -13.58 -10.62
CA ALA A 37 -5.88 -13.83 -9.53
C ALA A 37 -5.86 -15.32 -9.13
N ILE A 38 -5.05 -15.67 -8.14
CA ILE A 38 -5.12 -16.99 -7.51
C ILE A 38 -6.42 -17.02 -6.71
N ALA A 39 -7.26 -18.03 -6.99
CA ALA A 39 -8.47 -18.28 -6.22
C ALA A 39 -8.07 -18.62 -4.78
N ALA A 40 -8.61 -17.88 -3.82
CA ALA A 40 -8.34 -18.09 -2.40
C ALA A 40 -9.68 -18.24 -1.66
N PRO A 41 -9.70 -18.90 -0.48
CA PRO A 41 -10.91 -19.05 0.31
C PRO A 41 -11.54 -17.71 0.67
N GLU A 42 -12.86 -17.62 0.54
CA GLU A 42 -13.64 -16.49 1.02
C GLU A 42 -13.81 -16.54 2.54
N ARG A 43 -14.05 -15.38 3.15
CA ARG A 43 -14.36 -15.23 4.57
C ARG A 43 -15.58 -16.08 4.93
N GLY A 44 -15.56 -16.71 6.11
CA GLY A 44 -16.70 -17.47 6.64
C GLY A 44 -16.66 -18.96 6.32
N LEU A 45 -15.80 -19.43 5.41
CA LEU A 45 -15.62 -20.86 5.18
C LEU A 45 -15.01 -21.56 6.40
N SER A 46 -15.43 -22.78 6.67
CA SER A 46 -14.81 -23.61 7.71
C SER A 46 -13.50 -24.25 7.21
N MET A 47 -12.60 -24.60 8.13
CA MET A 47 -11.38 -25.36 7.81
C MET A 47 -11.66 -26.58 6.93
N SER A 48 -12.72 -27.36 7.24
CA SER A 48 -13.10 -28.52 6.43
C SER A 48 -13.56 -28.12 5.02
N GLN A 49 -14.30 -27.03 4.87
CA GLN A 49 -14.70 -26.53 3.55
C GLN A 49 -13.50 -26.04 2.75
N VAL A 50 -12.51 -25.42 3.41
CA VAL A 50 -11.25 -25.01 2.77
C VAL A 50 -10.47 -26.24 2.30
N GLU A 51 -10.24 -27.24 3.17
CA GLU A 51 -9.52 -28.47 2.77
C GLU A 51 -10.25 -29.20 1.62
N LYS A 52 -11.58 -29.25 1.64
CA LYS A 52 -12.37 -29.87 0.56
C LYS A 52 -12.24 -29.15 -0.80
N ARG A 53 -12.12 -27.82 -0.79
CA ARG A 53 -12.08 -27.00 -2.02
C ARG A 53 -10.67 -26.77 -2.55
N PHE A 54 -9.69 -26.61 -1.66
CA PHE A 54 -8.33 -26.20 -1.98
C PHE A 54 -7.29 -27.30 -1.69
N GLY A 55 -7.71 -28.42 -1.10
CA GLY A 55 -6.83 -29.50 -0.68
C GLY A 55 -6.17 -29.25 0.67
N ALA A 56 -5.29 -30.16 1.07
CA ALA A 56 -4.49 -30.02 2.28
C ALA A 56 -3.53 -28.82 2.14
N PRO A 57 -3.34 -28.02 3.20
CA PRO A 57 -2.35 -26.94 3.17
C PRO A 57 -0.92 -27.49 3.06
N GLN A 58 -0.02 -26.71 2.48
CA GLN A 58 1.41 -27.04 2.44
C GLN A 58 2.03 -27.02 3.84
N ALA A 59 1.62 -26.08 4.68
CA ALA A 59 2.05 -25.99 6.07
C ALA A 59 0.95 -25.42 6.97
N LYS A 60 0.88 -25.91 8.21
CA LYS A 60 0.09 -25.32 9.30
C LYS A 60 1.08 -24.56 10.19
N LEU A 61 1.16 -23.24 10.01
CA LEU A 61 2.10 -22.39 10.73
C LEU A 61 1.72 -22.29 12.22
N PRO A 62 2.68 -21.96 13.11
CA PRO A 62 2.38 -21.76 14.53
C PRO A 62 1.26 -20.74 14.72
N PRO A 63 0.23 -21.02 15.53
CA PRO A 63 -0.84 -20.05 15.75
C PRO A 63 -0.29 -18.76 16.37
N ALA A 64 -0.99 -17.64 16.15
CA ALA A 64 -0.70 -16.36 16.82
C ALA A 64 -1.84 -15.96 17.75
N GLY A 65 -1.57 -15.05 18.69
CA GLY A 65 -2.54 -14.68 19.73
C GLY A 65 -2.75 -15.80 20.75
N GLY A 66 -3.84 -15.73 21.50
CA GLY A 66 -4.14 -16.65 22.60
C GLY A 66 -3.48 -16.30 23.92
N ASP A 67 -2.75 -15.18 23.98
CA ASP A 67 -2.12 -14.63 25.19
C ASP A 67 -3.17 -14.08 26.18
N THR A 68 -4.30 -13.59 25.68
CA THR A 68 -5.41 -13.10 26.51
C THR A 68 -6.76 -13.46 25.90
N ALA A 69 -7.84 -13.36 26.68
CA ALA A 69 -9.20 -13.59 26.18
C ALA A 69 -9.62 -12.61 25.07
N LEU A 70 -9.02 -11.41 25.03
CA LEU A 70 -9.27 -10.39 24.01
C LEU A 70 -8.40 -10.59 22.76
N HIS A 71 -7.37 -11.43 22.83
CA HIS A 71 -6.53 -11.82 21.70
C HIS A 71 -6.83 -13.26 21.28
N PRO A 72 -7.81 -13.48 20.40
CA PRO A 72 -8.17 -14.84 19.99
C PRO A 72 -7.02 -15.52 19.27
N VAL A 73 -7.00 -16.86 19.37
CA VAL A 73 -6.03 -17.69 18.66
C VAL A 73 -6.33 -17.66 17.16
N ILE A 74 -5.33 -17.27 16.37
CA ILE A 74 -5.36 -17.21 14.91
C ILE A 74 -4.53 -18.36 14.34
N ASN A 75 -5.20 -19.34 13.77
CA ASN A 75 -4.58 -20.42 13.02
C ASN A 75 -4.19 -19.93 11.62
N ARG A 76 -3.00 -20.31 11.15
CA ARG A 76 -2.48 -19.88 9.85
C ARG A 76 -2.09 -21.07 9.01
N TRP A 77 -2.73 -21.24 7.86
CA TRP A 77 -2.44 -22.31 6.92
C TRP A 77 -1.88 -21.74 5.63
N GLN A 78 -0.73 -22.24 5.21
CA GLN A 78 -0.05 -21.85 3.99
C GLN A 78 -0.44 -22.78 2.85
N TYR A 79 -0.80 -22.18 1.73
CA TYR A 79 -1.03 -22.81 0.43
C TYR A 79 -0.06 -22.21 -0.59
N ASN A 80 -0.01 -22.81 -1.78
CA ASN A 80 0.84 -22.29 -2.84
C ASN A 80 0.30 -20.95 -3.36
N GLY A 81 0.96 -19.85 -3.00
CA GLY A 81 0.63 -18.49 -3.45
C GLY A 81 -0.39 -17.76 -2.57
N PHE A 82 -0.81 -18.33 -1.44
CA PHE A 82 -1.62 -17.62 -0.43
C PHE A 82 -1.57 -18.27 0.95
N THR A 83 -1.81 -17.47 1.98
CA THR A 83 -1.98 -17.91 3.38
C THR A 83 -3.39 -17.60 3.88
N VAL A 84 -4.03 -18.58 4.49
CA VAL A 84 -5.39 -18.48 5.05
C VAL A 84 -5.30 -18.37 6.57
N TYR A 85 -6.01 -17.40 7.11
CA TYR A 85 -6.08 -17.09 8.53
C TYR A 85 -7.46 -17.49 9.04
N PHE A 86 -7.48 -18.23 10.16
CA PHE A 86 -8.70 -18.69 10.79
C PHE A 86 -8.75 -18.24 12.23
N GLU A 87 -9.91 -17.74 12.66
CA GLU A 87 -10.25 -17.70 14.06
C GLU A 87 -11.05 -18.96 14.39
N LYS A 88 -10.61 -19.72 15.41
CA LYS A 88 -11.11 -21.07 15.68
C LYS A 88 -11.01 -21.93 14.41
N ASN A 89 -12.13 -22.21 13.74
CA ASN A 89 -12.23 -22.99 12.52
C ASN A 89 -12.79 -22.22 11.31
N ILE A 90 -12.98 -20.90 11.41
CA ILE A 90 -13.61 -20.07 10.38
C ILE A 90 -12.58 -19.13 9.74
N VAL A 91 -12.60 -19.04 8.40
CA VAL A 91 -11.75 -18.11 7.64
C VAL A 91 -12.10 -16.67 8.00
N ILE A 92 -11.10 -15.92 8.45
CA ILE A 92 -11.18 -14.48 8.67
C ILE A 92 -10.46 -13.68 7.59
N HIS A 93 -9.45 -14.24 6.92
CA HIS A 93 -8.72 -13.56 5.84
C HIS A 93 -7.92 -14.58 5.02
N SER A 94 -7.80 -14.35 3.71
CA SER A 94 -6.82 -15.00 2.84
C SER A 94 -5.89 -13.93 2.23
N VAL A 95 -4.59 -14.04 2.46
CA VAL A 95 -3.56 -13.12 1.95
C VAL A 95 -2.82 -13.81 0.82
N ARG A 96 -2.72 -13.17 -0.35
CA ARG A 96 -1.91 -13.69 -1.47
C ARG A 96 -0.44 -13.38 -1.24
N ASP A 97 0.43 -14.32 -1.61
CA ASP A 97 1.87 -14.07 -1.60
C ASP A 97 2.20 -13.04 -2.69
N GLY A 98 3.10 -12.11 -2.42
CA GLY A 98 3.51 -11.10 -3.41
C GLY A 98 4.22 -11.78 -4.58
N ALA A 99 3.81 -11.43 -5.81
CA ALA A 99 4.54 -11.77 -7.03
C ALA A 99 5.70 -10.80 -7.25
#